data_AF-A0A916H7M4-F1
#
_entry.id   AF-A0A916H7M4-F1
#
_cell.length_a   1.000
_cell.length_b   1.000
_cell.length_c   1.000
_cell.angle_alpha   90.00
_cell.angle_beta   90.00
_cell.angle_gamma   90.00
#
_symmetry.space_group_name_H-M   'P 1'
#
loop_
_entity.id
_entity.type
_entity.pdbx_description
1 polymer ?
#
loop_
_entity_poly.entity_id
_entity_poly.type
_entity_poly.pdbx_seq_one_letter_code
_entity_poly.pdbx_strand_id
1 'polypeptide(L)'
;ASSHDYHLDRFLFELFPQGTGFGDYAPPQLPAALPLAAVQAFSIDDAATTEIDDAFSVTPMEGGGWRIGIHIAAPGLGIRPESALGEIARARLSTVYMPGRKITMLPEEVVERFTLSAGRDCPAISLYLEVGPDYAVRGSHSCVERVPVAANLRHHDIEPVFNEQTLAEGGPEFDYRRELTLLWEFATVLEAGRGKPSANPQNVEYGFYVDWAEPEGRVDIVERRRGSPLDKLVAELMIVANATWGKLLAEAQVAAIYRVQAAGKVRMTTAALSHEGLGVDCYAWSSSPLRRYVDLINQWQLLAHLSGEAPPFTARSEALLSAIRDFEITYAAYAEFQRGMERYWCLRWLLQEGVAETTARVVRESLLRLERLPLFLRCPSLPACNPRTRVGVAVSAIDLLSVEAHCRYVATLGEAEDAPDVEDEAVPE
;
A
#
# COMPACT_ATOMS: atom_id res chain seq x y z
N ALA A 1 7.91 26.20 -17.31
CA ALA A 1 7.13 25.12 -16.69
C ALA A 1 7.04 23.99 -17.70
N SER A 2 7.42 22.77 -17.29
CA SER A 2 7.26 21.57 -18.12
C SER A 2 5.79 21.13 -18.17
N SER A 3 5.43 20.20 -19.06
CA SER A 3 4.07 19.60 -19.04
C SER A 3 3.82 18.81 -17.76
N HIS A 4 4.86 18.28 -17.12
CA HIS A 4 4.78 17.67 -15.80
C HIS A 4 4.38 18.71 -14.74
N ASP A 5 5.07 19.85 -14.71
CA ASP A 5 4.79 20.91 -13.74
C ASP A 5 3.37 21.45 -13.90
N TYR A 6 2.85 21.52 -15.13
CA TYR A 6 1.45 21.92 -15.36
C TYR A 6 0.46 21.04 -14.60
N HIS A 7 0.61 19.71 -14.66
CA HIS A 7 -0.29 18.78 -13.96
C HIS A 7 -0.09 18.81 -12.45
N LEU A 8 1.18 18.87 -12.01
CA LEU A 8 1.50 18.96 -10.59
C LEU A 8 0.99 20.28 -9.98
N ASP A 9 1.24 21.42 -10.62
CA ASP A 9 0.84 22.74 -10.13
C ASP A 9 -0.68 22.87 -10.08
N ARG A 10 -1.41 22.27 -11.04
CA ARG A 10 -2.88 22.21 -10.98
C ARG A 10 -3.35 21.41 -9.76
N PHE A 11 -2.79 20.23 -9.53
CA PHE A 11 -3.10 19.42 -8.35
C PHE A 11 -2.79 20.15 -7.04
N LEU A 12 -1.63 20.80 -6.96
CA LEU A 12 -1.24 21.60 -5.80
C LEU A 12 -2.16 22.79 -5.59
N PHE A 13 -2.59 23.48 -6.66
CA PHE A 13 -3.55 24.57 -6.55
C PHE A 13 -4.89 24.10 -5.98
N GLU A 14 -5.39 22.95 -6.45
CA GLU A 14 -6.70 22.41 -6.04
C GLU A 14 -6.67 21.83 -4.61
N LEU A 15 -5.67 21.00 -4.28
CA LEU A 15 -5.65 20.22 -3.03
C LEU A 15 -4.65 20.71 -1.98
N PHE A 16 -3.73 21.60 -2.36
CA PHE A 16 -2.73 22.22 -1.46
C PHE A 16 -2.68 23.74 -1.64
N PRO A 17 -3.81 24.46 -1.50
CA PRO A 17 -3.89 25.91 -1.80
C PRO A 17 -2.99 26.76 -0.89
N GLN A 18 -2.53 26.22 0.25
CA GLN A 18 -1.60 26.85 1.18
C GLN A 18 -0.15 26.36 1.01
N GLY A 19 0.11 25.57 -0.04
CA GLY A 19 1.38 24.91 -0.30
C GLY A 19 1.54 23.57 0.42
N THR A 20 2.67 22.91 0.16
CA THR A 20 3.02 21.58 0.71
C THR A 20 3.83 21.65 1.99
N GLY A 21 4.13 22.84 2.50
CA GLY A 21 4.81 23.02 3.79
C GLY A 21 3.93 22.66 4.99
N PHE A 22 4.57 22.40 6.12
CA PHE A 22 3.89 22.02 7.37
C PHE A 22 3.71 23.17 8.37
N GLY A 23 4.31 24.34 8.09
CA GLY A 23 4.33 25.47 9.01
C GLY A 23 5.14 25.18 10.27
N ASP A 24 4.89 25.95 11.32
CA ASP A 24 5.55 25.78 12.63
C ASP A 24 4.78 24.78 13.49
N TYR A 25 5.50 23.82 14.08
CA TYR A 25 4.96 22.85 15.02
C TYR A 25 6.02 22.49 16.06
N ALA A 26 5.55 22.05 17.23
CA ALA A 26 6.44 21.51 18.25
C ALA A 26 6.81 20.06 17.89
N PRO A 27 8.04 19.60 18.19
CA PRO A 27 8.43 18.22 17.97
C PRO A 27 7.56 17.27 18.81
N PRO A 28 7.30 16.04 18.32
CA PRO A 28 6.46 15.09 19.04
C PRO A 28 7.12 14.69 20.37
N GLN A 29 6.30 14.63 21.42
CA GLN A 29 6.76 14.25 22.76
C GLN A 29 6.49 12.76 22.98
N LEU A 30 7.55 11.96 23.07
CA LEU A 30 7.43 10.53 23.36
C LEU A 30 7.26 10.28 24.87
N PRO A 31 6.54 9.23 25.28
CA PRO A 31 6.54 8.76 26.66
C PRO A 31 7.96 8.46 27.17
N ALA A 32 8.22 8.76 28.44
CA ALA A 32 9.58 8.73 29.01
C ALA A 32 10.19 7.32 29.13
N ALA A 33 9.37 6.26 29.21
CA ALA A 33 9.85 4.88 29.28
C ALA A 33 8.86 3.93 28.62
N LEU A 34 9.28 3.32 27.50
CA LEU A 34 8.62 2.18 26.88
C LEU A 34 9.49 0.94 27.12
N PRO A 35 8.89 -0.23 27.42
CA PRO A 35 9.64 -1.48 27.53
C PRO A 35 10.39 -1.77 26.23
N LEU A 36 11.57 -2.38 26.32
CA LEU A 36 12.32 -2.83 25.15
C LEU A 36 11.89 -4.26 24.81
N ALA A 37 11.50 -4.48 23.56
CA ALA A 37 11.11 -5.79 23.07
C ALA A 37 12.31 -6.74 23.06
N ALA A 38 12.13 -7.98 23.52
CA ALA A 38 13.15 -9.01 23.49
C ALA A 38 13.16 -9.78 22.16
N VAL A 39 13.16 -9.05 21.04
CA VAL A 39 13.14 -9.59 19.67
C VAL A 39 14.13 -8.86 18.79
N GLN A 40 14.38 -9.41 17.60
CA GLN A 40 15.03 -8.69 16.50
C GLN A 40 14.05 -8.62 15.34
N ALA A 41 13.60 -7.42 15.03
CA ALA A 41 12.63 -7.20 13.96
C ALA A 41 13.32 -6.86 12.63
N PHE A 42 12.61 -7.07 11.53
CA PHE A 42 13.01 -6.63 10.21
C PHE A 42 11.80 -6.15 9.40
N SER A 43 11.95 -5.12 8.58
CA SER A 43 10.88 -4.68 7.66
C SER A 43 11.10 -5.24 6.25
N ILE A 44 10.06 -5.20 5.42
CA ILE A 44 10.10 -5.60 4.01
C ILE A 44 9.34 -4.54 3.22
N ASP A 45 10.05 -3.77 2.40
CA ASP A 45 9.47 -2.63 1.70
C ASP A 45 10.01 -2.45 0.28
N ASP A 46 9.38 -1.58 -0.51
CA ASP A 46 9.96 -1.09 -1.75
C ASP A 46 11.20 -0.20 -1.51
N ALA A 47 12.09 -0.11 -2.50
CA ALA A 47 13.33 0.67 -2.43
C ALA A 47 13.12 2.15 -2.06
N ALA A 48 12.01 2.74 -2.52
CA ALA A 48 11.68 4.15 -2.30
C ALA A 48 10.92 4.42 -0.98
N THR A 49 10.62 3.39 -0.18
CA THR A 49 9.89 3.57 1.07
C THR A 49 10.75 4.24 2.14
N THR A 50 10.31 5.39 2.61
CA THR A 50 10.91 6.10 3.77
C THR A 50 10.00 6.14 4.99
N GLU A 51 8.69 5.92 4.82
CA GLU A 51 7.70 5.83 5.89
C GLU A 51 7.48 4.35 6.23
N ILE A 52 8.49 3.69 6.81
CA ILE A 52 8.37 2.26 7.18
C ILE A 52 7.44 2.15 8.39
N ASP A 53 6.21 1.71 8.13
CA ASP A 53 5.15 1.55 9.12
C ASP A 53 5.22 0.20 9.83
N ASP A 54 5.67 -0.86 9.18
CA ASP A 54 5.57 -2.23 9.69
C ASP A 54 6.90 -3.00 9.66
N ALA A 55 7.07 -3.90 10.64
CA ALA A 55 8.19 -4.81 10.75
C ALA A 55 7.75 -6.13 11.41
N PHE A 56 8.53 -7.18 11.21
CA PHE A 56 8.23 -8.54 11.66
C PHE A 56 9.35 -9.11 12.51
N SER A 57 9.02 -9.99 13.45
CA SER A 57 10.00 -10.79 14.17
C SER A 57 9.54 -12.25 14.28
N VAL A 58 10.50 -13.18 14.33
CA VAL A 58 10.22 -14.62 14.48
C VAL A 58 11.11 -15.16 15.58
N THR A 59 10.52 -15.67 16.66
CA THR A 59 11.25 -16.24 17.80
C THR A 59 10.78 -17.67 18.06
N PRO A 60 11.66 -18.69 18.11
CA PRO A 60 11.24 -20.05 18.46
C PRO A 60 10.70 -20.11 19.90
N MET A 61 9.68 -20.93 20.13
CA MET A 61 9.11 -21.16 21.46
C MET A 61 9.61 -22.46 22.09
N GLU A 62 9.70 -22.49 23.43
CA GLU A 62 9.95 -23.74 24.17
C GLU A 62 8.81 -24.74 23.92
N GLY A 63 9.14 -25.97 23.54
CA GLY A 63 8.14 -26.99 23.17
C GLY A 63 7.76 -27.02 21.67
N GLY A 64 8.36 -26.16 20.85
CA GLY A 64 8.15 -26.10 19.40
C GLY A 64 7.22 -24.97 18.97
N GLY A 65 7.21 -24.68 17.67
CA GLY A 65 6.48 -23.54 17.12
C GLY A 65 7.25 -22.21 17.30
N TRP A 66 6.53 -21.11 17.10
CA TRP A 66 7.12 -19.77 16.97
C TRP A 66 6.22 -18.70 17.53
N ARG A 67 6.84 -17.68 18.13
CA ARG A 67 6.23 -16.38 18.36
C ARG A 67 6.52 -15.50 17.15
N ILE A 68 5.47 -15.09 16.46
CA ILE A 68 5.54 -14.16 15.32
C ILE A 68 5.10 -12.79 15.83
N GLY A 69 6.00 -11.80 15.75
CA GLY A 69 5.69 -10.40 16.05
C GLY A 69 5.37 -9.63 14.78
N ILE A 70 4.30 -8.82 14.83
CA ILE A 70 3.94 -7.82 13.83
C ILE A 70 3.99 -6.48 14.55
N HIS A 71 4.91 -5.61 14.15
CA HIS A 71 5.24 -4.37 14.84
C HIS A 71 4.84 -3.20 13.96
N ILE A 72 3.96 -2.34 14.44
CA ILE A 72 3.52 -1.15 13.70
C ILE A 72 4.04 0.11 14.38
N ALA A 73 4.70 0.99 13.62
CA ALA A 73 5.18 2.30 14.05
C ALA A 73 4.09 3.03 14.85
N ALA A 74 4.47 3.71 15.93
CA ALA A 74 3.52 4.29 16.87
C ALA A 74 3.52 5.84 16.93
N PRO A 75 3.29 6.57 15.81
CA PRO A 75 3.21 8.03 15.82
C PRO A 75 2.15 8.59 16.77
N GLY A 76 1.07 7.85 17.03
CA GLY A 76 0.03 8.21 18.00
C GLY A 76 0.51 8.36 19.45
N LEU A 77 1.73 7.90 19.78
CA LEU A 77 2.35 8.16 21.08
C LEU A 77 2.83 9.60 21.25
N GLY A 78 3.25 10.25 20.17
CA GLY A 78 3.77 11.62 20.19
C GLY A 78 2.91 12.64 19.45
N ILE A 79 1.88 12.21 18.74
CA ILE A 79 0.89 13.06 18.09
C ILE A 79 -0.43 12.87 18.82
N ARG A 80 -1.01 13.93 19.38
CA ARG A 80 -2.37 13.91 19.96
C ARG A 80 -3.36 14.51 18.98
N PRO A 81 -4.64 14.08 18.97
CA PRO A 81 -5.67 14.62 18.06
C PRO A 81 -5.72 16.15 18.02
N GLU A 82 -5.66 16.78 19.19
CA GLU A 82 -5.78 18.23 19.41
C GLU A 82 -4.45 19.00 19.27
N SER A 83 -3.34 18.30 18.99
CA SER A 83 -2.04 18.93 18.82
C SER A 83 -1.88 19.56 17.42
N ALA A 84 -0.91 20.46 17.27
CA ALA A 84 -0.57 21.02 15.94
C ALA A 84 -0.25 19.93 14.91
N LEU A 85 0.42 18.85 15.33
CA LEU A 85 0.70 17.69 14.47
C LEU A 85 -0.57 16.89 14.16
N GLY A 86 -1.52 16.82 15.09
CA GLY A 86 -2.83 16.21 14.87
C GLY A 86 -3.64 16.96 13.80
N GLU A 87 -3.64 18.29 13.87
CA GLU A 87 -4.26 19.15 12.85
C GLU A 87 -3.55 19.06 11.50
N ILE A 88 -2.22 18.97 11.47
CA ILE A 88 -1.46 18.71 10.24
C ILE A 88 -1.89 17.37 9.61
N ALA A 89 -1.94 16.30 10.40
CA ALA A 89 -2.33 14.98 9.92
C ALA A 89 -3.79 14.97 9.43
N ARG A 90 -4.70 15.66 10.15
CA ARG A 90 -6.11 15.82 9.78
C ARG A 90 -6.29 16.64 8.51
N ALA A 91 -5.46 17.66 8.28
CA ALA A 91 -5.50 18.47 7.07
C ALA A 91 -4.96 17.73 5.84
N ARG A 92 -3.96 16.85 6.04
CA ARG A 92 -3.33 16.07 4.96
C ARG A 92 -4.06 14.78 4.63
N LEU A 93 -4.63 14.11 5.64
CA LEU A 93 -5.37 12.84 5.59
C LEU A 93 -4.59 11.62 5.10
N SER A 94 -3.71 11.75 4.11
CA SER A 94 -2.87 10.68 3.60
C SER A 94 -1.63 11.22 2.87
N THR A 95 -0.60 10.38 2.74
CA THR A 95 0.54 10.64 1.86
C THR A 95 0.10 10.52 0.40
N VAL A 96 0.43 11.51 -0.42
CA VAL A 96 0.23 11.47 -1.88
C VAL A 96 1.40 10.72 -2.51
N TYR A 97 1.11 9.66 -3.25
CA TYR A 97 2.09 8.96 -4.08
C TYR A 97 1.88 9.31 -5.55
N MET A 98 2.97 9.56 -6.27
CA MET A 98 2.97 9.71 -7.71
C MET A 98 4.32 9.23 -8.27
N PRO A 99 4.41 8.83 -9.54
CA PRO A 99 5.68 8.43 -10.12
C PRO A 99 6.81 9.44 -9.86
N GLY A 100 7.87 8.98 -9.20
CA GLY A 100 9.07 9.79 -8.92
C GLY A 100 8.96 10.82 -7.80
N ARG A 101 7.81 11.02 -7.17
CA ARG A 101 7.62 12.00 -6.08
C ARG A 101 6.60 11.53 -5.04
N LYS A 102 6.64 12.12 -3.86
CA LYS A 102 5.58 11.98 -2.86
C LYS A 102 5.40 13.26 -2.06
N ILE A 103 4.22 13.45 -1.49
CA ILE A 103 3.93 14.51 -0.53
C ILE A 103 3.44 13.81 0.74
N THR A 104 4.26 13.81 1.79
CA THR A 104 3.99 13.06 3.02
C THR A 104 2.82 13.65 3.82
N MET A 105 2.10 12.78 4.54
CA MET A 105 1.06 13.20 5.47
C MET A 105 1.65 13.94 6.67
N LEU A 106 2.80 13.46 7.14
CA LEU A 106 3.51 13.98 8.30
C LEU A 106 4.82 14.66 7.87
N PRO A 107 5.33 15.62 8.66
CA PRO A 107 6.65 16.18 8.42
C PRO A 107 7.75 15.12 8.49
N GLU A 108 8.80 15.29 7.70
CA GLU A 108 9.92 14.34 7.60
C GLU A 108 10.56 14.05 8.97
N GLU A 109 10.86 15.08 9.75
CA GLU A 109 11.43 14.93 11.10
C GLU A 109 10.50 14.19 12.07
N VAL A 110 9.19 14.16 11.82
CA VAL A 110 8.23 13.38 12.61
C VAL A 110 8.29 11.93 12.15
N VAL A 111 8.24 11.69 10.84
CA VAL A 111 8.39 10.35 10.25
C VAL A 111 9.68 9.68 10.76
N GLU A 112 10.82 10.38 10.73
CA GLU A 112 12.12 9.87 11.18
C GLU A 112 12.13 9.40 12.65
N ARG A 113 11.25 9.95 13.51
CA ARG A 113 11.17 9.51 14.91
C ARG A 113 10.43 8.20 15.11
N PHE A 114 9.51 7.87 14.20
CA PHE A 114 8.59 6.75 14.36
C PHE A 114 8.80 5.63 13.34
N THR A 115 9.36 5.95 12.17
CA THR A 115 9.67 4.94 11.16
C THR A 115 10.54 3.84 11.75
N LEU A 116 10.22 2.59 11.41
CA LEU A 116 10.90 1.40 11.90
C LEU A 116 12.25 1.21 11.20
N SER A 117 13.16 2.17 11.37
CA SER A 117 14.51 2.15 10.78
C SER A 117 15.43 1.14 11.46
N ALA A 118 16.19 0.41 10.65
CA ALA A 118 17.22 -0.51 11.09
C ALA A 118 18.30 0.17 11.94
N GLY A 119 18.87 -0.58 12.88
CA GLY A 119 19.87 -0.10 13.82
C GLY A 119 19.31 0.75 14.96
N ARG A 120 17.99 0.82 15.12
CA ARG A 120 17.31 1.60 16.15
C ARG A 120 16.25 0.80 16.89
N ASP A 121 16.04 1.20 18.13
CA ASP A 121 14.90 0.79 18.94
C ASP A 121 13.73 1.74 18.68
N CYS A 122 12.76 1.30 17.87
CA CYS A 122 11.70 2.15 17.36
C CYS A 122 10.39 1.97 18.16
N PRO A 123 9.67 3.04 18.51
CA PRO A 123 8.39 2.93 19.21
C PRO A 123 7.33 2.30 18.33
N ALA A 124 6.69 1.25 18.83
CA ALA A 124 5.69 0.48 18.08
C ALA A 124 4.52 0.01 18.97
N ILE A 125 3.40 -0.29 18.32
CA ILE A 125 2.39 -1.19 18.85
C ILE A 125 2.64 -2.55 18.20
N SER A 126 2.89 -3.55 19.03
CA SER A 126 3.21 -4.89 18.59
C SER A 126 2.02 -5.81 18.80
N LEU A 127 1.75 -6.67 17.82
CA LEU A 127 0.91 -7.85 17.95
C LEU A 127 1.82 -9.08 17.90
N TYR A 128 1.81 -9.86 18.96
CA TYR A 128 2.49 -11.14 19.04
C TYR A 128 1.48 -12.27 18.86
N LEU A 129 1.78 -13.19 17.96
CA LEU A 129 1.02 -14.41 17.71
C LEU A 129 1.84 -15.61 18.20
N GLU A 130 1.22 -16.49 18.98
CA GLU A 130 1.79 -17.79 19.35
C GLU A 130 1.34 -18.82 18.32
N VAL A 131 2.28 -19.31 17.51
CA VAL A 131 2.01 -20.16 16.35
C VAL A 131 2.59 -21.54 16.59
N GLY A 132 1.73 -22.57 16.51
CA GLY A 132 2.17 -23.95 16.67
C GLY A 132 3.02 -24.46 15.51
N PRO A 133 3.65 -25.64 15.62
CA PRO A 133 4.36 -26.28 14.51
C PRO A 133 3.49 -26.56 13.28
N ASP A 134 2.17 -26.59 13.46
CA ASP A 134 1.15 -26.76 12.42
C ASP A 134 0.63 -25.42 11.85
N TYR A 135 1.33 -24.32 12.14
CA TYR A 135 0.96 -22.95 11.75
C TYR A 135 -0.37 -22.42 12.31
N ALA A 136 -1.03 -23.17 13.19
CA ALA A 136 -2.23 -22.69 13.84
C ALA A 136 -1.90 -21.68 14.94
N VAL A 137 -2.59 -20.55 14.93
CA VAL A 137 -2.50 -19.52 15.98
C VAL A 137 -3.18 -20.04 17.25
N ARG A 138 -2.44 -20.06 18.36
CA ARG A 138 -2.89 -20.57 19.68
C ARG A 138 -3.18 -19.46 20.67
N GLY A 139 -2.55 -18.31 20.48
CA GLY A 139 -2.71 -17.14 21.34
C GLY A 139 -2.28 -15.88 20.62
N SER A 140 -2.72 -14.75 21.13
CA SER A 140 -2.24 -13.44 20.69
C SER A 140 -2.16 -12.48 21.86
N HIS A 141 -1.24 -11.52 21.78
CA HIS A 141 -1.03 -10.48 22.78
C HIS A 141 -0.59 -9.20 22.09
N SER A 142 -1.10 -8.05 22.54
CA SER A 142 -0.69 -6.74 22.01
C SER A 142 -0.11 -5.86 23.11
N CYS A 143 0.93 -5.10 22.78
CA CYS A 143 1.56 -4.17 23.72
C CYS A 143 2.20 -2.97 23.01
N VAL A 144 2.47 -1.93 23.80
CA VAL A 144 3.22 -0.74 23.36
C VAL A 144 4.66 -0.86 23.88
N GLU A 145 5.64 -0.73 22.99
CA GLU A 145 7.04 -0.98 23.32
C GLU A 145 8.00 -0.27 22.36
N ARG A 146 9.30 -0.43 22.60
CA ARG A 146 10.37 -0.12 21.65
C ARG A 146 10.88 -1.43 21.05
N VAL A 147 10.92 -1.49 19.72
CA VAL A 147 11.31 -2.69 18.98
C VAL A 147 12.69 -2.49 18.36
N PRO A 148 13.69 -3.31 18.70
CA PRO A 148 14.96 -3.33 17.99
C PRO A 148 14.75 -3.79 16.54
N VAL A 149 15.00 -2.91 15.58
CA VAL A 149 14.94 -3.24 14.16
C VAL A 149 16.35 -3.55 13.67
N ALA A 150 16.59 -4.81 13.28
CA ALA A 150 17.88 -5.30 12.82
C ALA A 150 18.13 -4.97 11.34
N ALA A 151 17.10 -5.04 10.50
CA ALA A 151 17.23 -4.82 9.05
C ALA A 151 15.98 -4.20 8.45
N ASN A 152 16.15 -3.41 7.39
CA ASN A 152 15.07 -3.02 6.49
C ASN A 152 15.34 -3.67 5.14
N LEU A 153 14.64 -4.77 4.83
CA LEU A 153 14.81 -5.52 3.60
C LEU A 153 14.10 -4.79 2.45
N ARG A 154 14.58 -4.99 1.22
CA ARG A 154 13.99 -4.38 0.01
C ARG A 154 13.55 -5.42 -0.99
N HIS A 155 12.37 -5.22 -1.58
CA HIS A 155 11.83 -6.14 -2.58
C HIS A 155 12.82 -6.42 -3.70
N HIS A 156 13.46 -5.38 -4.27
CA HIS A 156 14.40 -5.55 -5.37
C HIS A 156 15.63 -6.43 -5.04
N ASP A 157 16.03 -6.51 -3.77
CA ASP A 157 17.16 -7.34 -3.33
C ASP A 157 16.71 -8.78 -3.04
N ILE A 158 15.50 -8.94 -2.48
CA ILE A 158 15.01 -10.22 -1.96
C ILE A 158 14.24 -11.03 -3.01
N GLU A 159 13.40 -10.40 -3.85
CA GLU A 159 12.59 -11.10 -4.86
C GLU A 159 13.41 -11.95 -5.84
N PRO A 160 14.62 -11.54 -6.29
CA PRO A 160 15.45 -12.39 -7.16
C PRO A 160 15.86 -13.72 -6.50
N VAL A 161 15.97 -13.75 -5.17
CA VAL A 161 16.42 -14.93 -4.40
C VAL A 161 15.28 -15.63 -3.65
N PHE A 162 14.12 -14.98 -3.50
CA PHE A 162 12.94 -15.47 -2.80
C PHE A 162 11.68 -15.24 -3.64
N ASN A 163 11.37 -16.23 -4.50
CA ASN A 163 10.22 -16.24 -5.39
C ASN A 163 9.68 -17.67 -5.55
N GLU A 164 8.62 -17.85 -6.35
CA GLU A 164 7.98 -19.16 -6.55
C GLU A 164 8.97 -20.23 -7.03
N GLN A 165 9.87 -19.87 -7.95
CA GLN A 165 10.87 -20.80 -8.49
C GLN A 165 11.89 -21.18 -7.42
N THR A 166 12.47 -20.21 -6.71
CA THR A 166 13.51 -20.50 -5.71
C THR A 166 12.96 -21.24 -4.49
N LEU A 167 11.69 -21.03 -4.13
CA LEU A 167 11.01 -21.83 -3.11
C LEU A 167 10.79 -23.29 -3.56
N ALA A 168 10.47 -23.52 -4.83
CA ALA A 168 10.27 -24.87 -5.37
C ALA A 168 11.59 -25.64 -5.56
N GLU A 169 12.66 -24.95 -5.98
CA GLU A 169 13.95 -25.55 -6.35
C GLU A 169 14.96 -25.54 -5.19
N GLY A 170 14.62 -24.95 -4.05
CA GLY A 170 15.48 -24.80 -2.88
C GLY A 170 16.28 -23.50 -2.85
N GLY A 171 16.56 -22.86 -3.99
CA GLY A 171 17.13 -21.50 -4.05
C GLY A 171 18.50 -21.33 -3.40
N PRO A 172 19.09 -20.11 -3.45
CA PRO A 172 20.34 -19.81 -2.75
C PRO A 172 20.09 -19.56 -1.25
N GLU A 173 21.14 -19.71 -0.43
CA GLU A 173 21.13 -19.23 0.96
C GLU A 173 21.37 -17.71 1.02
N PHE A 174 20.68 -17.03 1.93
CA PHE A 174 20.83 -15.60 2.21
C PHE A 174 20.32 -15.27 3.62
N ASP A 175 20.69 -14.11 4.16
CA ASP A 175 20.24 -13.67 5.48
C ASP A 175 18.70 -13.55 5.51
N TYR A 176 18.07 -13.94 6.62
CA TYR A 176 16.61 -13.98 6.80
C TYR A 176 15.85 -15.01 5.96
N ARG A 177 16.51 -15.86 5.15
CA ARG A 177 15.81 -16.89 4.35
C ARG A 177 14.89 -17.76 5.21
N ARG A 178 15.37 -18.22 6.36
CA ARG A 178 14.60 -19.08 7.26
C ARG A 178 13.35 -18.38 7.79
N GLU A 179 13.50 -17.14 8.23
CA GLU A 179 12.41 -16.31 8.75
C GLU A 179 11.38 -16.04 7.66
N LEU A 180 11.81 -15.66 6.44
CA LEU A 180 10.92 -15.39 5.32
C LEU A 180 10.19 -16.64 4.84
N THR A 181 10.86 -17.79 4.73
CA THR A 181 10.20 -19.07 4.39
C THR A 181 9.11 -19.41 5.40
N LEU A 182 9.41 -19.29 6.70
CA LEU A 182 8.44 -19.56 7.76
C LEU A 182 7.25 -18.61 7.72
N LEU A 183 7.49 -17.30 7.57
CA LEU A 183 6.42 -16.31 7.47
C LEU A 183 5.56 -16.53 6.22
N TRP A 184 6.16 -16.94 5.10
CA TRP A 184 5.43 -17.27 3.87
C TRP A 184 4.58 -18.55 4.02
N GLU A 185 5.12 -19.60 4.64
CA GLU A 185 4.36 -20.82 4.94
C GLU A 185 3.18 -20.51 5.87
N PHE A 186 3.42 -19.71 6.91
CA PHE A 186 2.37 -19.24 7.80
C PHE A 186 1.32 -18.40 7.06
N ALA A 187 1.73 -17.45 6.22
CA ALA A 187 0.83 -16.64 5.40
C ALA A 187 -0.01 -17.50 4.44
N THR A 188 0.56 -18.56 3.89
CA THR A 188 -0.17 -19.51 3.03
C THR A 188 -1.29 -20.21 3.81
N VAL A 189 -1.04 -20.57 5.08
CA VAL A 189 -2.07 -21.16 5.97
C VAL A 189 -3.13 -20.12 6.34
N LEU A 190 -2.75 -18.86 6.61
CA LEU A 190 -3.68 -17.77 6.87
C LEU A 190 -4.61 -17.50 5.68
N GLU A 191 -4.06 -17.37 4.48
CA GLU A 191 -4.83 -17.15 3.25
C GLU A 191 -5.81 -18.30 3.00
N ALA A 192 -5.34 -19.55 3.16
CA ALA A 192 -6.17 -20.74 3.01
C ALA A 192 -7.31 -20.78 4.03
N GLY A 193 -7.04 -20.43 5.29
CA GLY A 193 -8.06 -20.36 6.35
C GLY A 193 -9.10 -19.26 6.09
N ARG A 194 -8.68 -18.14 5.49
CA ARG A 194 -9.52 -17.01 5.08
C ARG A 194 -10.38 -17.34 3.85
N GLY A 195 -9.93 -18.28 3.01
CA GLY A 195 -10.64 -18.74 1.81
C GLY A 195 -10.76 -17.69 0.71
N LYS A 196 -9.93 -16.64 0.76
CA LYS A 196 -9.89 -15.54 -0.20
C LYS A 196 -8.42 -15.22 -0.50
N PRO A 197 -8.04 -14.99 -1.76
CA PRO A 197 -6.67 -14.62 -2.09
C PRO A 197 -6.27 -13.28 -1.44
N SER A 198 -5.00 -13.12 -1.06
CA SER A 198 -4.41 -11.86 -0.58
C SER A 198 -4.12 -10.88 -1.72
N ALA A 199 -3.75 -11.43 -2.87
CA ALA A 199 -3.47 -10.72 -4.10
C ALA A 199 -4.11 -11.47 -5.27
N ASN A 200 -4.55 -10.74 -6.29
CA ASN A 200 -4.92 -11.36 -7.55
C ASN A 200 -3.65 -11.51 -8.40
N PRO A 201 -3.10 -12.74 -8.60
CA PRO A 201 -1.88 -12.93 -9.38
C PRO A 201 -2.05 -12.60 -10.87
N GLN A 202 -3.29 -12.41 -11.33
CA GLN A 202 -3.57 -11.98 -12.70
C GLN A 202 -3.41 -10.46 -12.90
N ASN A 203 -3.37 -9.67 -11.82
CA ASN A 203 -3.20 -8.21 -11.91
C ASN A 203 -1.71 -7.88 -11.97
N VAL A 204 -1.25 -7.46 -13.15
CA VAL A 204 0.10 -6.92 -13.36
C VAL A 204 0.10 -5.46 -12.95
N GLU A 205 0.80 -5.14 -11.87
CA GLU A 205 1.10 -3.76 -11.49
C GLU A 205 2.39 -3.28 -12.17
N TYR A 206 2.65 -1.99 -12.11
CA TYR A 206 3.85 -1.40 -12.70
C TYR A 206 4.50 -0.44 -11.72
N GLY A 207 5.81 -0.57 -11.56
CA GLY A 207 6.64 0.40 -10.86
C GLY A 207 7.08 1.49 -11.82
N PHE A 208 6.97 2.75 -11.39
CA PHE A 208 7.43 3.91 -12.15
C PHE A 208 8.60 4.57 -11.44
N TYR A 209 9.76 4.59 -12.09
CA TYR A 209 10.97 5.21 -11.57
C TYR A 209 11.33 6.40 -12.44
N VAL A 210 11.37 7.60 -11.86
CA VAL A 210 11.70 8.82 -12.58
C VAL A 210 13.04 9.35 -12.11
N ASP A 211 14.01 9.40 -13.02
CA ASP A 211 15.28 10.06 -12.82
C ASP A 211 15.17 11.55 -13.15
N TRP A 212 15.27 12.38 -12.12
CA TRP A 212 15.20 13.83 -12.21
C TRP A 212 16.56 14.50 -12.53
N ALA A 213 17.62 13.72 -12.77
CA ALA A 213 18.88 14.26 -13.30
C ALA A 213 18.69 14.85 -14.72
N GLU A 214 17.68 14.38 -15.45
CA GLU A 214 17.26 14.95 -16.71
C GLU A 214 16.21 16.07 -16.50
N PRO A 215 16.29 17.20 -17.23
CA PRO A 215 15.42 18.37 -16.99
C PRO A 215 13.92 18.10 -17.08
N GLU A 216 13.50 17.12 -17.87
CA GLU A 216 12.09 16.74 -18.02
C GLU A 216 11.73 15.43 -17.30
N GLY A 217 12.68 14.84 -16.58
CA GLY A 217 12.62 13.51 -15.98
C GLY A 217 12.68 12.38 -17.02
N ARG A 218 13.53 11.38 -16.78
CA ARG A 218 13.57 10.12 -17.55
C ARG A 218 12.83 9.03 -16.77
N VAL A 219 11.86 8.38 -17.39
CA VAL A 219 11.08 7.32 -16.72
C VAL A 219 11.51 5.93 -17.16
N ASP A 220 11.62 5.04 -16.18
CA ASP A 220 11.61 3.59 -16.38
C ASP A 220 10.32 3.00 -15.79
N ILE A 221 9.68 2.12 -16.56
CA ILE A 221 8.41 1.49 -16.19
C ILE A 221 8.64 -0.02 -16.22
N VAL A 222 8.59 -0.63 -15.05
CA VAL A 222 8.86 -2.06 -14.87
C VAL A 222 7.60 -2.78 -14.42
N GLU A 223 7.34 -3.93 -15.01
CA GLU A 223 6.28 -4.82 -14.54
C GLU A 223 6.61 -5.31 -13.13
N ARG A 224 5.65 -5.15 -12.22
CA ARG A 224 5.65 -5.74 -10.89
C ARG A 224 4.52 -6.74 -10.81
N ARG A 225 4.87 -8.03 -10.79
CA ARG A 225 3.89 -9.08 -10.59
C ARG A 225 3.49 -9.12 -9.12
N ARG A 226 2.21 -8.86 -8.86
CA ARG A 226 1.65 -9.08 -7.52
C ARG A 226 1.51 -10.55 -7.21
N GLY A 227 1.54 -10.84 -5.91
CA GLY A 227 1.37 -12.21 -5.41
C GLY A 227 2.68 -12.97 -5.35
N SER A 228 3.82 -12.27 -5.44
CA SER A 228 5.10 -12.86 -5.03
C SER A 228 4.99 -13.40 -3.60
N PRO A 229 5.82 -14.38 -3.21
CA PRO A 229 5.87 -14.87 -1.84
C PRO A 229 6.01 -13.76 -0.79
N LEU A 230 6.76 -12.68 -1.09
CA LEU A 230 6.89 -11.50 -0.24
C LEU A 230 5.59 -10.70 -0.18
N ASP A 231 4.96 -10.39 -1.31
CA ASP A 231 3.69 -9.65 -1.32
C ASP A 231 2.62 -10.40 -0.50
N LYS A 232 2.53 -11.73 -0.69
CA LYS A 232 1.59 -12.58 0.05
C LYS A 232 1.87 -12.55 1.55
N LEU A 233 3.12 -12.73 1.96
CA LEU A 233 3.45 -12.79 3.39
C LEU A 233 3.18 -11.44 4.07
N VAL A 234 3.57 -10.33 3.47
CA VAL A 234 3.32 -9.00 4.03
C VAL A 234 1.82 -8.73 4.08
N ALA A 235 1.10 -8.99 2.98
CA ALA A 235 -0.34 -8.76 2.91
C ALA A 235 -1.12 -9.57 3.98
N GLU A 236 -0.84 -10.86 4.14
CA GLU A 236 -1.54 -11.70 5.12
C GLU A 236 -1.23 -11.31 6.56
N LEU A 237 0.03 -10.96 6.89
CA LEU A 237 0.37 -10.49 8.22
C LEU A 237 -0.32 -9.16 8.54
N MET A 238 -0.39 -8.23 7.58
CA MET A 238 -1.15 -6.99 7.74
C MET A 238 -2.66 -7.23 7.85
N ILE A 239 -3.21 -8.22 7.12
CA ILE A 239 -4.61 -8.60 7.24
C ILE A 239 -4.90 -9.12 8.65
N VAL A 240 -4.05 -10.00 9.17
CA VAL A 240 -4.21 -10.55 10.53
C VAL A 240 -4.11 -9.46 11.59
N ALA A 241 -3.15 -8.53 11.48
CA ALA A 241 -3.03 -7.41 12.42
C ALA A 241 -4.29 -6.53 12.42
N ASN A 242 -4.74 -6.10 11.25
CA ASN A 242 -5.90 -5.23 11.09
C ASN A 242 -7.22 -5.91 11.51
N ALA A 243 -7.38 -7.21 11.24
CA ALA A 243 -8.54 -7.98 11.68
C ALA A 243 -8.53 -8.21 13.20
N THR A 244 -7.37 -8.55 13.77
CA THR A 244 -7.21 -8.81 15.20
C THR A 244 -7.49 -7.55 16.02
N TRP A 245 -6.89 -6.42 15.67
CA TRP A 245 -7.14 -5.16 16.38
C TRP A 245 -8.53 -4.58 16.11
N GLY A 246 -9.07 -4.74 14.90
CA GLY A 246 -10.46 -4.39 14.62
C GLY A 246 -11.43 -5.15 15.52
N LYS A 247 -11.23 -6.46 15.69
CA LYS A 247 -12.03 -7.30 16.58
C LYS A 247 -11.84 -6.91 18.05
N LEU A 248 -10.61 -6.67 18.50
CA LEU A 248 -10.29 -6.23 19.86
C LEU A 248 -11.06 -4.94 20.22
N LEU A 249 -11.01 -3.93 19.36
CA LEU A 249 -11.70 -2.66 19.57
C LEU A 249 -13.23 -2.85 19.57
N ALA A 250 -13.75 -3.68 18.67
CA ALA A 250 -15.19 -3.97 18.59
C ALA A 250 -15.71 -4.66 19.87
N GLU A 251 -15.00 -5.69 20.34
CA GLU A 251 -15.34 -6.43 21.57
C GLU A 251 -15.22 -5.55 22.82
N ALA A 252 -14.24 -4.66 22.86
CA ALA A 252 -14.05 -3.67 23.91
C ALA A 252 -15.03 -2.49 23.84
N GLN A 253 -15.90 -2.44 22.81
CA GLN A 253 -16.81 -1.32 22.53
C GLN A 253 -16.09 0.04 22.39
N VAL A 254 -14.84 0.01 21.95
CA VAL A 254 -14.04 1.19 21.63
C VAL A 254 -14.33 1.58 20.20
N ALA A 255 -14.58 2.87 19.95
CA ALA A 255 -14.88 3.35 18.62
C ALA A 255 -13.68 3.18 17.68
N ALA A 256 -13.91 2.75 16.45
CA ALA A 256 -12.87 2.64 15.42
C ALA A 256 -13.46 2.94 14.04
N ILE A 257 -12.58 3.10 13.06
CA ILE A 257 -12.92 3.18 11.65
C ILE A 257 -12.67 1.80 11.03
N TYR A 258 -13.75 1.15 10.65
CA TYR A 258 -13.76 -0.13 9.96
C TYR A 258 -13.86 0.06 8.47
N ARG A 259 -13.15 -0.77 7.72
CA ARG A 259 -13.25 -0.86 6.26
C ARG A 259 -14.09 -2.09 5.92
N VAL A 260 -15.25 -1.85 5.35
CA VAL A 260 -16.28 -2.86 5.11
C VAL A 260 -16.46 -3.02 3.61
N GLN A 261 -16.67 -4.26 3.18
CA GLN A 261 -17.00 -4.55 1.78
C GLN A 261 -18.25 -5.42 1.72
N ALA A 262 -19.28 -4.91 1.06
CA ALA A 262 -20.52 -5.62 0.81
C ALA A 262 -20.96 -5.39 -0.64
N ALA A 263 -21.35 -6.46 -1.34
CA ALA A 263 -21.77 -6.41 -2.74
C ALA A 263 -20.73 -5.69 -3.64
N GLY A 264 -19.45 -6.00 -3.45
CA GLY A 264 -18.33 -5.47 -4.22
C GLY A 264 -17.90 -4.04 -3.86
N LYS A 265 -18.69 -3.28 -3.09
CA LYS A 265 -18.37 -1.90 -2.72
C LYS A 265 -17.66 -1.82 -1.38
N VAL A 266 -16.54 -1.12 -1.35
CA VAL A 266 -15.78 -0.83 -0.15
C VAL A 266 -16.18 0.55 0.39
N ARG A 267 -16.34 0.67 1.71
CA ARG A 267 -16.59 1.94 2.40
C ARG A 267 -16.00 1.92 3.80
N MET A 268 -15.82 3.10 4.38
CA MET A 268 -15.48 3.26 5.78
C MET A 268 -16.70 3.49 6.66
N THR A 269 -16.70 2.94 7.86
CA THR A 269 -17.80 3.05 8.81
C THR A 269 -17.31 2.91 10.25
N THR A 270 -18.12 3.34 11.21
CA THR A 270 -17.86 3.11 12.65
C THR A 270 -18.46 1.79 13.15
N ALA A 271 -19.14 1.02 12.29
CA ALA A 271 -19.71 -0.27 12.63
C ALA A 271 -18.77 -1.41 12.20
N ALA A 272 -18.41 -2.29 13.14
CA ALA A 272 -17.68 -3.51 12.85
C ALA A 272 -18.55 -4.45 12.01
N LEU A 273 -18.22 -4.58 10.72
CA LEU A 273 -18.89 -5.48 9.77
C LEU A 273 -17.84 -6.20 8.91
N SER A 274 -18.29 -7.21 8.19
CA SER A 274 -17.43 -8.05 7.37
C SER A 274 -16.85 -7.32 6.16
N HIS A 275 -15.69 -7.79 5.71
CA HIS A 275 -15.09 -7.40 4.44
C HIS A 275 -15.06 -8.62 3.51
N GLU A 276 -16.11 -8.78 2.69
CA GLU A 276 -16.35 -9.99 1.89
C GLU A 276 -15.19 -10.40 0.98
N GLY A 277 -14.54 -9.44 0.30
CA GLY A 277 -13.39 -9.74 -0.57
C GLY A 277 -12.13 -10.12 0.19
N LEU A 278 -12.03 -9.75 1.46
CA LEU A 278 -10.96 -10.19 2.35
C LEU A 278 -11.36 -11.40 3.19
N GLY A 279 -12.61 -11.87 3.20
CA GLY A 279 -13.00 -13.06 3.97
C GLY A 279 -12.81 -12.92 5.48
N VAL A 280 -12.95 -11.71 6.02
CA VAL A 280 -12.83 -11.43 7.47
C VAL A 280 -14.11 -10.79 8.01
N ASP A 281 -14.47 -11.12 9.25
CA ASP A 281 -15.69 -10.63 9.92
C ASP A 281 -15.58 -9.18 10.40
N CYS A 282 -14.35 -8.70 10.59
CA CYS A 282 -14.05 -7.35 11.06
C CYS A 282 -12.68 -6.92 10.52
N TYR A 283 -12.56 -5.69 10.04
CA TYR A 283 -11.33 -5.18 9.46
C TYR A 283 -11.17 -3.67 9.72
N ALA A 284 -10.14 -3.29 10.47
CA ALA A 284 -9.81 -1.91 10.78
C ALA A 284 -8.38 -1.60 10.34
N TRP A 285 -8.20 -0.66 9.41
CA TRP A 285 -6.88 -0.22 8.99
C TRP A 285 -6.12 0.38 10.16
N SER A 286 -5.01 -0.25 10.55
CA SER A 286 -4.21 0.12 11.71
C SER A 286 -2.71 -0.07 11.45
N SER A 287 -2.34 -0.43 10.22
CA SER A 287 -1.00 -0.89 9.86
C SER A 287 -0.20 0.14 9.06
N SER A 288 -0.74 1.34 8.84
CA SER A 288 -0.01 2.42 8.15
C SER A 288 -0.25 3.83 8.71
N PRO A 289 -0.05 4.03 10.02
CA PRO A 289 -0.35 5.29 10.71
C PRO A 289 0.55 6.47 10.34
N LEU A 290 1.72 6.25 9.72
CA LEU A 290 2.57 7.35 9.23
C LEU A 290 2.03 8.02 7.97
N ARG A 291 1.17 7.31 7.20
CA ARG A 291 0.73 7.73 5.86
C ARG A 291 -0.79 7.71 5.64
N ARG A 292 -1.57 7.23 6.61
CA ARG A 292 -3.04 7.28 6.58
C ARG A 292 -3.60 7.75 7.91
N TYR A 293 -4.37 8.83 7.88
CA TYR A 293 -4.93 9.45 9.08
C TYR A 293 -5.95 8.55 9.78
N VAL A 294 -6.68 7.72 9.02
CA VAL A 294 -7.61 6.74 9.60
C VAL A 294 -6.90 5.65 10.40
N ASP A 295 -5.70 5.24 10.00
CA ASP A 295 -4.84 4.33 10.77
C ASP A 295 -4.33 5.01 12.04
N LEU A 296 -3.97 6.29 11.96
CA LEU A 296 -3.59 7.08 13.14
C LEU A 296 -4.78 7.22 14.13
N ILE A 297 -6.00 7.42 13.64
CA ILE A 297 -7.21 7.43 14.47
C ILE A 297 -7.39 6.10 15.19
N ASN A 298 -7.35 4.99 14.44
CA ASN A 298 -7.47 3.66 15.02
C ASN A 298 -6.33 3.36 15.99
N GLN A 299 -5.13 3.87 15.72
CA GLN A 299 -3.99 3.75 16.62
C GLN A 299 -4.23 4.48 17.94
N TRP A 300 -4.79 5.69 17.95
CA TRP A 300 -5.13 6.38 19.20
C TRP A 300 -6.15 5.62 20.05
N GLN A 301 -7.14 5.01 19.40
CA GLN A 301 -8.15 4.18 20.05
C GLN A 301 -7.53 2.93 20.67
N LEU A 302 -6.63 2.28 19.92
CA LEU A 302 -5.88 1.12 20.37
C LEU A 302 -4.93 1.47 21.54
N LEU A 303 -4.20 2.58 21.46
CA LEU A 303 -3.32 3.05 22.53
C LEU A 303 -4.09 3.32 23.82
N ALA A 304 -5.25 3.98 23.72
CA ALA A 304 -6.10 4.23 24.88
C ALA A 304 -6.58 2.93 25.51
N HIS A 305 -7.05 1.98 24.69
CA HIS A 305 -7.48 0.67 25.16
C HIS A 305 -6.35 -0.11 25.86
N LEU A 306 -5.17 -0.20 25.24
CA LEU A 306 -4.02 -0.93 25.78
C LEU A 306 -3.46 -0.30 27.07
N SER A 307 -3.61 1.02 27.22
CA SER A 307 -3.12 1.77 28.39
C SER A 307 -4.17 1.91 29.50
N GLY A 308 -5.41 1.45 29.27
CA GLY A 308 -6.53 1.66 30.18
C GLY A 308 -6.99 3.12 30.29
N GLU A 309 -6.66 3.95 29.30
CA GLU A 309 -7.07 5.35 29.21
C GLU A 309 -8.43 5.50 28.50
N ALA A 310 -9.06 6.67 28.66
CA ALA A 310 -10.28 6.98 27.93
C ALA A 310 -9.99 7.18 26.44
N PRO A 311 -10.69 6.50 25.52
CA PRO A 311 -10.46 6.67 24.10
C PRO A 311 -10.88 8.07 23.60
N PRO A 312 -10.11 8.69 22.68
CA PRO A 312 -10.31 10.10 22.33
C PRO A 312 -11.56 10.38 21.50
N PHE A 313 -12.09 9.37 20.79
CA PHE A 313 -13.33 9.49 20.03
C PHE A 313 -14.35 8.44 20.45
N THR A 314 -15.61 8.83 20.40
CA THR A 314 -16.75 7.91 20.49
C THR A 314 -17.30 7.63 19.10
N ALA A 315 -18.09 6.56 18.94
CA ALA A 315 -18.67 6.18 17.64
C ALA A 315 -19.63 7.23 17.06
N ARG A 316 -20.13 8.16 17.89
CA ARG A 316 -21.01 9.27 17.49
C ARG A 316 -20.28 10.63 17.46
N SER A 317 -18.96 10.63 17.62
CA SER A 317 -18.17 11.86 17.55
C SER A 317 -18.26 12.48 16.16
N GLU A 318 -18.67 13.75 16.09
CA GLU A 318 -18.67 14.53 14.84
C GLU A 318 -17.27 14.58 14.23
N ALA A 319 -16.22 14.66 15.06
CA ALA A 319 -14.85 14.69 14.59
C ALA A 319 -14.45 13.40 13.86
N LEU A 320 -14.90 12.24 14.36
CA LEU A 320 -14.66 10.92 13.76
C LEU A 320 -15.42 10.76 12.44
N LEU A 321 -16.71 11.13 12.43
CA LEU A 321 -17.55 11.03 11.24
C LEU A 321 -17.10 11.99 10.12
N SER A 322 -16.66 13.20 10.48
CA SER A 322 -16.05 14.13 9.52
C SER A 322 -14.76 13.56 8.96
N ALA A 323 -13.87 13.03 9.83
CA ALA A 323 -12.60 12.46 9.38
C ALA A 323 -12.80 11.30 8.38
N ILE A 324 -13.79 10.43 8.58
CA ILE A 324 -14.14 9.37 7.62
C ILE A 324 -14.50 9.97 6.26
N ARG A 325 -15.46 10.90 6.23
CA ARG A 325 -15.93 11.52 4.98
C ARG A 325 -14.80 12.27 4.27
N ASP A 326 -14.06 13.08 5.01
CA ASP A 326 -13.01 13.94 4.47
C ASP A 326 -11.86 13.08 3.93
N PHE A 327 -11.52 11.98 4.62
CA PHE A 327 -10.56 10.97 4.14
C PHE A 327 -11.05 10.30 2.85
N GLU A 328 -12.29 9.80 2.77
CA GLU A 328 -12.80 9.14 1.55
C GLU A 328 -12.73 10.06 0.32
N ILE A 329 -13.10 11.34 0.46
CA ILE A 329 -13.04 12.33 -0.61
C ILE A 329 -11.59 12.60 -1.03
N THR A 330 -10.73 12.91 -0.06
CA THR A 330 -9.34 13.30 -0.33
C THR A 330 -8.52 12.15 -0.88
N TYR A 331 -8.69 10.95 -0.32
CA TYR A 331 -8.01 9.74 -0.76
C TYR A 331 -8.41 9.35 -2.19
N ALA A 332 -9.69 9.52 -2.55
CA ALA A 332 -10.14 9.31 -3.93
C ALA A 332 -9.52 10.31 -4.91
N ALA A 333 -9.45 11.59 -4.54
CA ALA A 333 -8.83 12.64 -5.36
C ALA A 333 -7.31 12.41 -5.54
N TYR A 334 -6.60 11.98 -4.48
CA TYR A 334 -5.19 11.61 -4.58
C TYR A 334 -4.97 10.41 -5.49
N ALA A 335 -5.82 9.39 -5.39
CA ALA A 335 -5.74 8.22 -6.26
C ALA A 335 -6.03 8.56 -7.74
N GLU A 336 -6.96 9.48 -8.00
CA GLU A 336 -7.23 9.99 -9.35
C GLU A 336 -6.01 10.73 -9.92
N PHE A 337 -5.40 11.62 -9.14
CA PHE A 337 -4.18 12.30 -9.56
C PHE A 337 -3.04 11.33 -9.82
N GLN A 338 -2.83 10.32 -8.96
CA GLN A 338 -1.83 9.28 -9.17
C GLN A 338 -2.04 8.56 -10.51
N ARG A 339 -3.26 8.07 -10.79
CA ARG A 339 -3.58 7.42 -12.08
C ARG A 339 -3.35 8.34 -13.27
N GLY A 340 -3.71 9.62 -13.15
CA GLY A 340 -3.43 10.64 -14.17
C GLY A 340 -1.93 10.79 -14.44
N MET A 341 -1.12 10.82 -13.40
CA MET A 341 0.34 10.91 -13.52
C MET A 341 0.97 9.61 -14.05
N GLU A 342 0.49 8.44 -13.65
CA GLU A 342 0.93 7.15 -14.23
C GLU A 342 0.64 7.12 -15.74
N ARG A 343 -0.55 7.56 -16.16
CA ARG A 343 -0.88 7.73 -17.58
C ARG A 343 0.07 8.72 -18.28
N TYR A 344 0.30 9.89 -17.68
CA TYR A 344 1.26 10.87 -18.20
C TYR A 344 2.64 10.24 -18.43
N TRP A 345 3.14 9.48 -17.47
CA TRP A 345 4.46 8.85 -17.57
C TRP A 345 4.51 7.70 -18.59
N CYS A 346 3.43 6.94 -18.78
CA CYS A 346 3.31 6.01 -19.90
C CYS A 346 3.46 6.73 -21.26
N LEU A 347 2.83 7.90 -21.43
CA LEU A 347 2.94 8.69 -22.65
C LEU A 347 4.33 9.28 -22.85
N ARG A 348 4.97 9.76 -21.77
CA ARG A 348 6.37 10.20 -21.79
C ARG A 348 7.30 9.06 -22.19
N TRP A 349 7.09 7.87 -21.65
CA TRP A 349 7.90 6.69 -21.98
C TRP A 349 7.81 6.34 -23.47
N LEU A 350 6.61 6.39 -24.07
CA LEU A 350 6.45 6.14 -25.51
C LEU A 350 7.25 7.13 -26.38
N LEU A 351 7.26 8.42 -26.00
CA LEU A 351 8.06 9.45 -26.67
C LEU A 351 9.56 9.24 -26.45
N GLN A 352 9.96 8.97 -25.21
CA GLN A 352 11.34 8.77 -24.77
C GLN A 352 12.00 7.60 -25.53
N GLU A 353 11.29 6.48 -25.67
CA GLU A 353 11.79 5.27 -26.32
C GLU A 353 11.50 5.22 -27.83
N GLY A 354 10.90 6.28 -28.39
CA GLY A 354 10.61 6.39 -29.83
C GLY A 354 9.66 5.31 -30.36
N VAL A 355 8.69 4.90 -29.55
CA VAL A 355 7.81 3.76 -29.87
C VAL A 355 6.72 4.19 -30.86
N ALA A 356 6.96 3.94 -32.15
CA ALA A 356 6.01 4.21 -33.22
C ALA A 356 4.94 3.10 -33.37
N GLU A 357 5.31 1.84 -33.10
CA GLU A 357 4.41 0.68 -33.16
C GLU A 357 4.61 -0.20 -31.93
N THR A 358 3.51 -0.75 -31.42
CA THR A 358 3.51 -1.62 -30.24
C THR A 358 2.37 -2.63 -30.30
N THR A 359 2.38 -3.61 -29.41
CA THR A 359 1.30 -4.58 -29.25
C THR A 359 0.33 -4.15 -28.16
N ALA A 360 -0.94 -4.48 -28.37
CA ALA A 360 -2.02 -4.22 -27.44
C ALA A 360 -3.02 -5.38 -27.43
N ARG A 361 -3.82 -5.46 -26.37
CA ARG A 361 -4.93 -6.40 -26.24
C ARG A 361 -6.24 -5.62 -26.26
N VAL A 362 -7.20 -6.17 -26.99
CA VAL A 362 -8.56 -5.63 -27.05
C VAL A 362 -9.25 -5.87 -25.71
N VAL A 363 -9.74 -4.80 -25.08
CA VAL A 363 -10.50 -4.89 -23.83
C VAL A 363 -11.98 -5.01 -24.19
N ARG A 364 -12.50 -4.02 -24.92
CA ARG A 364 -13.86 -4.00 -25.46
C ARG A 364 -13.96 -2.94 -26.55
N GLU A 365 -14.82 -3.15 -27.55
CA GLU A 365 -15.06 -2.18 -28.63
C GLU A 365 -13.74 -1.66 -29.22
N SER A 366 -13.48 -0.34 -29.17
CA SER A 366 -12.24 0.31 -29.61
C SER A 366 -11.19 0.45 -28.50
N LEU A 367 -11.49 0.04 -27.27
CA LEU A 367 -10.60 0.17 -26.13
C LEU A 367 -9.55 -0.96 -26.14
N LEU A 368 -8.28 -0.56 -26.07
CA LEU A 368 -7.13 -1.43 -26.05
C LEU A 368 -6.29 -1.15 -24.80
N ARG A 369 -5.62 -2.17 -24.25
CA ARG A 369 -4.57 -2.04 -23.24
C ARG A 369 -3.24 -2.43 -23.88
N LEU A 370 -2.24 -1.56 -23.82
CA LEU A 370 -0.89 -1.89 -24.29
C LEU A 370 -0.33 -3.05 -23.48
N GLU A 371 0.45 -3.93 -24.12
CA GLU A 371 1.02 -5.07 -23.41
C GLU A 371 2.19 -4.66 -22.51
N ARG A 372 3.03 -3.73 -22.98
CA ARG A 372 4.26 -3.30 -22.28
C ARG A 372 4.03 -2.24 -21.20
N LEU A 373 2.85 -1.63 -21.15
CA LEU A 373 2.55 -0.49 -20.30
C LEU A 373 1.13 -0.62 -19.72
N PRO A 374 0.87 -0.08 -18.52
CA PRO A 374 -0.49 0.09 -18.00
C PRO A 374 -1.20 1.26 -18.69
N LEU A 375 -1.21 1.27 -20.02
CA LEU A 375 -1.79 2.34 -20.80
C LEU A 375 -2.96 1.82 -21.63
N PHE A 376 -4.15 2.37 -21.34
CA PHE A 376 -5.34 2.16 -22.14
C PHE A 376 -5.48 3.25 -23.20
N LEU A 377 -5.78 2.85 -24.43
CA LEU A 377 -5.97 3.74 -25.58
C LEU A 377 -7.22 3.32 -26.36
N ARG A 378 -7.94 4.32 -26.88
CA ARG A 378 -9.00 4.07 -27.86
C ARG A 378 -8.40 4.06 -29.26
N CYS A 379 -8.75 3.04 -30.04
CA CYS A 379 -8.35 2.88 -31.43
C CYS A 379 -9.59 2.87 -32.34
N PRO A 380 -10.06 4.03 -32.82
CA PRO A 380 -11.27 4.11 -33.65
C PRO A 380 -11.20 3.30 -34.95
N SER A 381 -10.00 3.07 -35.48
CA SER A 381 -9.76 2.27 -36.70
C SER A 381 -9.77 0.76 -36.46
N LEU A 382 -9.95 0.31 -35.22
CA LEU A 382 -9.93 -1.12 -34.88
C LEU A 382 -11.15 -1.82 -35.52
N PRO A 383 -10.96 -2.89 -36.30
CA PRO A 383 -12.06 -3.69 -36.81
C PRO A 383 -12.77 -4.42 -35.65
N ALA A 384 -14.01 -4.86 -35.88
CA ALA A 384 -14.73 -5.70 -34.93
C ALA A 384 -13.90 -6.96 -34.64
N CYS A 385 -13.48 -7.10 -33.38
CA CYS A 385 -12.69 -8.22 -32.88
C CYS A 385 -13.15 -8.57 -31.47
N ASN A 386 -12.86 -9.79 -31.06
CA ASN A 386 -13.25 -10.27 -29.74
C ASN A 386 -12.37 -9.60 -28.66
N PRO A 387 -12.90 -9.39 -27.44
CA PRO A 387 -12.06 -9.12 -26.28
C PRO A 387 -10.91 -10.13 -26.19
N ARG A 388 -9.75 -9.68 -25.69
CA ARG A 388 -8.48 -10.42 -25.59
C ARG A 388 -7.75 -10.67 -26.90
N THR A 389 -8.30 -10.32 -28.07
CA THR A 389 -7.56 -10.37 -29.34
C THR A 389 -6.32 -9.50 -29.25
N ARG A 390 -5.18 -10.04 -29.68
CA ARG A 390 -3.89 -9.34 -29.71
C ARG A 390 -3.74 -8.63 -31.04
N VAL A 391 -3.45 -7.33 -31.00
CA VAL A 391 -3.33 -6.47 -32.17
C VAL A 391 -2.04 -5.66 -32.13
N GLY A 392 -1.51 -5.37 -33.32
CA GLY A 392 -0.49 -4.35 -33.51
C GLY A 392 -1.16 -2.99 -33.71
N VAL A 393 -0.63 -1.96 -33.04
CA VAL A 393 -1.07 -0.58 -33.17
C VAL A 393 0.09 0.36 -33.40
N ALA A 394 -0.13 1.36 -34.24
CA ALA A 394 0.80 2.46 -34.44
C ALA A 394 0.35 3.66 -33.62
N VAL A 395 1.23 4.19 -32.77
CA VAL A 395 1.01 5.40 -31.97
C VAL A 395 1.43 6.60 -32.83
N SER A 396 0.50 7.51 -33.12
CA SER A 396 0.70 8.56 -34.14
C SER A 396 0.84 9.97 -33.58
N ALA A 397 0.14 10.29 -32.49
CA ALA A 397 0.18 11.60 -31.85
C ALA A 397 0.04 11.44 -30.33
N ILE A 398 0.89 12.13 -29.57
CA ILE A 398 0.88 12.16 -28.11
C ILE A 398 0.85 13.63 -27.68
N ASP A 399 -0.13 14.01 -26.88
CA ASP A 399 -0.21 15.32 -26.23
C ASP A 399 -0.08 15.14 -24.71
N LEU A 400 1.01 15.66 -24.17
CA LEU A 400 1.33 15.56 -22.74
C LEU A 400 0.56 16.57 -21.88
N LEU A 401 0.01 17.63 -22.47
CA LEU A 401 -0.80 18.62 -21.75
C LEU A 401 -2.24 18.12 -21.55
N SER A 402 -2.84 17.49 -22.57
CA SER A 402 -4.14 16.84 -22.41
C SER A 402 -4.04 15.40 -21.86
N VAL A 403 -2.83 14.82 -21.83
CA VAL A 403 -2.58 13.42 -21.43
C VAL A 403 -3.32 12.44 -22.34
N GLU A 404 -3.24 12.70 -23.65
CA GLU A 404 -3.91 11.94 -24.69
C GLU A 404 -2.92 11.36 -25.69
N ALA A 405 -3.30 10.23 -26.28
CA ALA A 405 -2.59 9.67 -27.41
C ALA A 405 -3.56 9.05 -28.40
N HIS A 406 -3.23 9.19 -29.68
CA HIS A 406 -3.94 8.55 -30.77
C HIS A 406 -3.16 7.34 -31.25
N CYS A 407 -3.90 6.27 -31.53
CA CYS A 407 -3.35 5.10 -32.17
C CYS A 407 -4.25 4.65 -33.34
N ARG A 408 -3.62 3.95 -34.28
CA ARG A 408 -4.29 3.30 -35.40
C ARG A 408 -3.98 1.82 -35.41
N TYR A 409 -4.94 1.03 -35.85
CA TYR A 409 -4.80 -0.40 -36.04
C TYR A 409 -3.82 -0.68 -37.19
N VAL A 410 -2.93 -1.65 -36.97
CA VAL A 410 -1.96 -2.11 -37.98
C VAL A 410 -2.34 -3.51 -38.46
N ALA A 411 -2.42 -4.48 -37.54
CA ALA A 411 -2.72 -5.86 -37.87
C ALA A 411 -3.23 -6.66 -36.66
N THR A 412 -3.99 -7.73 -36.89
CA THR A 412 -4.30 -8.74 -35.89
C THR A 412 -3.15 -9.71 -35.79
N LEU A 413 -2.64 -9.92 -34.58
CA LEU A 413 -1.46 -10.75 -34.30
C LEU A 413 -1.83 -12.14 -33.75
N GLY A 414 -3.10 -12.36 -33.42
CA GLY A 414 -3.64 -13.65 -32.98
C GLY A 414 -4.67 -13.53 -31.86
N GLU A 415 -5.35 -14.62 -31.56
CA GLU A 415 -6.13 -14.80 -30.33
C GLU A 415 -5.22 -15.51 -29.33
N ALA A 416 -5.01 -14.93 -28.14
CA ALA A 416 -4.25 -15.60 -27.10
C ALA A 416 -5.21 -16.51 -26.33
N GLU A 417 -5.08 -17.83 -26.52
CA GLU A 417 -5.49 -18.80 -25.51
C GLU A 417 -4.66 -18.49 -24.23
N ASP A 418 -5.33 -18.36 -23.09
CA ASP A 418 -4.75 -18.16 -21.74
C ASP A 418 -4.29 -16.76 -21.29
N ALA A 419 -4.67 -15.66 -21.95
CA ALA A 419 -4.41 -14.32 -21.39
C ALA A 419 -5.41 -13.94 -20.28
N PRO A 420 -4.96 -13.43 -19.10
CA PRO A 420 -5.85 -12.98 -18.03
C PRO A 420 -6.78 -11.86 -18.51
N ASP A 421 -7.96 -11.78 -17.90
CA ASP A 421 -8.90 -10.69 -18.20
C ASP A 421 -8.26 -9.35 -17.85
N VAL A 422 -8.30 -8.40 -18.79
CA VAL A 422 -7.87 -7.03 -18.54
C VAL A 422 -9.05 -6.31 -17.89
N GLU A 423 -8.99 -6.12 -16.57
CA GLU A 423 -10.01 -5.36 -15.85
C GLU A 423 -10.10 -3.93 -16.42
N ASP A 424 -11.33 -3.45 -16.61
CA ASP A 424 -11.65 -2.08 -17.01
C ASP A 424 -11.40 -1.17 -15.81
N GLU A 425 -10.15 -0.76 -15.59
CA GLU A 425 -9.90 0.41 -14.76
C GLU A 425 -10.45 1.62 -15.51
N ALA A 426 -11.64 2.05 -15.10
CA ALA A 426 -12.44 3.10 -15.71
C ALA A 426 -11.57 4.19 -16.34
N VAL A 427 -11.36 4.09 -17.64
CA VAL A 427 -10.77 5.16 -18.44
C VAL A 427 -11.76 6.31 -18.35
N PRO A 428 -11.39 7.49 -17.79
CA PRO A 428 -12.26 8.65 -17.82
C PRO A 428 -12.69 8.90 -19.26
N GLU A 429 -14.00 9.12 -19.48
CA GLU A 429 -14.58 9.37 -20.80
C GLU A 429 -13.91 10.51 -21.55
#